data_AF-A0A511UQ34-F1
#
_entry.id   AF-A0A511UQ34-F1
#
_cell.length_a   1.000
_cell.length_b   1.000
_cell.length_c   1.000
_cell.angle_alpha   90.00
_cell.angle_beta   90.00
_cell.angle_gamma   90.00
#
_symmetry.space_group_name_H-M   'P 1'
#
loop_
_entity.id
_entity.type
_entity.pdbx_description
1 polymer ?
#
loop_
_entity_poly.entity_id
_entity_poly.type
_entity_poly.pdbx_seq_one_letter_code
_entity_poly.pdbx_strand_id
1 'polypeptide(L)'
;MLDVGFLELMLIGIVGLLVLGPERLPRAARTAGMWIGKIKRTVSGMQREISAQLEAEELRQKLNEQQKNLDDSLKKAKLDVESIADAPTDAKSTPKTDAAQSETEKRVAKASSRLDDALQTVREDPAPTSSSASSSPSTAASTPAESADKDRHHQ
;
A
#
# COMPACT_ATOMS: atom_id res chain seq x y z
N MET A 1 9.71 20.78 21.64
CA MET A 1 8.33 20.39 21.32
C MET A 1 7.90 21.27 20.17
N LEU A 2 7.31 20.70 19.11
CA LEU A 2 6.81 21.48 17.99
C LEU A 2 5.33 21.77 18.25
N ASP A 3 5.06 22.73 19.13
CA ASP A 3 3.73 23.26 19.41
C ASP A 3 3.29 24.20 18.27
N VAL A 4 3.31 23.69 17.03
CA VAL A 4 2.82 24.43 15.87
C VAL A 4 1.36 24.03 15.65
N GLY A 5 0.46 24.80 16.24
CA GLY A 5 -0.97 24.67 16.04
C GLY A 5 -1.43 25.24 14.70
N PHE A 6 -2.72 25.05 14.39
CA PHE A 6 -3.35 25.69 13.23
C PHE A 6 -3.26 27.22 13.32
N LEU A 7 -3.40 27.78 14.53
CA LEU A 7 -3.31 29.22 14.77
C LEU A 7 -1.92 29.77 14.46
N GLU A 8 -0.86 29.13 14.93
CA GLU A 8 0.52 29.51 14.62
C GLU A 8 0.81 29.46 13.11
N LEU A 9 0.35 28.41 12.43
CA LEU A 9 0.46 28.32 10.97
C LEU A 9 -0.26 29.47 10.25
N MET A 10 -1.45 29.84 10.71
CA MET A 10 -2.20 30.95 10.15
C MET A 10 -1.49 32.29 10.40
N LEU A 11 -0.94 32.50 11.59
CA LEU A 11 -0.16 33.70 11.93
C LEU A 11 1.09 33.82 11.03
N ILE A 12 1.86 32.74 10.89
CA ILE A 12 3.03 32.70 10.01
C ILE A 12 2.61 32.93 8.55
N GLY A 13 1.47 32.37 8.13
CA GLY A 13 0.89 32.63 6.82
C GLY A 13 0.62 34.11 6.60
N ILE A 14 -0.08 34.78 7.52
CA ILE A 14 -0.37 36.22 7.44
C ILE A 14 0.91 37.05 7.42
N VAL A 15 1.86 36.77 8.31
CA VAL A 15 3.16 37.49 8.35
C VAL A 15 3.93 37.26 7.06
N GLY A 16 3.95 36.02 6.54
CA GLY A 16 4.57 35.70 5.26
C GLY A 16 3.92 36.43 4.10
N LEU A 17 2.58 36.55 4.10
CA LEU A 17 1.83 37.31 3.08
C LEU A 17 2.17 38.80 3.14
N LEU A 18 2.39 39.35 4.33
CA LEU A 18 2.74 40.76 4.51
C LEU A 18 4.18 41.06 4.09
N VAL A 19 5.13 40.22 4.49
CA VAL A 19 6.57 40.43 4.25
C VAL A 19 6.94 40.11 2.80
N LEU A 20 6.52 38.95 2.31
CA LEU A 20 6.89 38.46 0.98
C LEU A 20 5.87 38.89 -0.08
N GLY A 21 4.62 39.13 0.32
CA GLY A 21 3.51 39.43 -0.57
C GLY A 21 2.70 38.19 -0.95
N PRO A 22 1.39 38.34 -1.21
CA PRO A 22 0.49 37.24 -1.55
C PRO A 22 0.85 36.51 -2.86
N GLU A 23 1.50 37.19 -3.79
CA GLU A 23 1.90 36.60 -5.07
C GLU A 23 3.18 35.74 -4.97
N ARG A 24 4.03 36.04 -3.99
CA ARG A 24 5.38 35.48 -3.88
C ARG A 24 5.48 34.31 -2.90
N LEU A 25 4.68 34.32 -1.83
CA LEU A 25 4.55 33.19 -0.90
C LEU A 25 4.22 31.86 -1.60
N PRO A 26 3.20 31.76 -2.49
CA PRO A 26 2.90 30.49 -3.15
C PRO A 26 4.03 30.00 -4.05
N ARG A 27 4.81 30.91 -4.65
CA ARG A 27 6.02 30.56 -5.43
C ARG A 27 7.13 30.02 -4.52
N ALA A 28 7.36 30.64 -3.37
CA ALA A 28 8.34 30.19 -2.39
C ALA A 28 7.97 28.84 -1.78
N ALA A 29 6.71 28.65 -1.39
CA ALA A 29 6.20 27.39 -0.84
C ALA A 29 6.33 26.22 -1.85
N ARG A 30 6.03 26.47 -3.13
CA ARG A 30 6.25 25.48 -4.20
C ARG A 30 7.71 25.07 -4.34
N THR A 31 8.62 26.05 -4.26
CA THR A 31 10.06 25.79 -4.37
C THR A 31 10.58 25.03 -3.15
N ALA A 32 10.26 25.51 -1.95
CA ALA A 32 10.63 24.85 -0.69
C ALA A 32 10.05 23.43 -0.62
N GLY A 33 8.78 23.25 -1.01
CA GLY A 33 8.13 21.94 -1.07
C GLY A 33 8.81 20.97 -2.04
N MET A 34 9.25 21.45 -3.21
CA MET A 34 10.04 20.64 -4.13
C MET A 34 11.37 20.20 -3.52
N TRP A 35 12.06 21.09 -2.80
CA TRP A 35 13.34 20.79 -2.14
C TRP A 35 13.16 19.79 -1.00
N ILE A 36 12.17 20.01 -0.13
CA ILE A 36 11.77 19.07 0.93
C ILE A 36 11.42 17.71 0.33
N GLY A 37 10.69 17.68 -0.79
CA GLY A 37 10.30 16.46 -1.47
C GLY A 37 11.49 15.67 -2.00
N LYS A 38 12.47 16.37 -2.61
CA LYS A 38 13.73 15.77 -3.07
C LYS A 38 14.53 15.18 -1.91
N ILE A 39 14.69 15.93 -0.82
CA ILE A 39 15.39 15.46 0.38
C ILE A 39 14.70 14.22 0.95
N LYS A 40 13.38 14.27 1.13
CA LYS A 40 12.58 13.13 1.62
C LYS A 40 12.77 11.90 0.74
N ARG A 41 12.77 12.07 -0.60
CA ARG A 41 12.98 10.98 -1.56
C ARG A 41 14.37 10.36 -1.39
N THR A 42 15.42 11.17 -1.30
CA THR A 42 16.80 10.69 -1.09
C THR A 42 16.95 9.96 0.23
N VAL A 43 16.41 10.51 1.34
CA VAL A 43 16.44 9.86 2.65
C VAL A 43 15.67 8.54 2.63
N SER A 44 14.50 8.49 1.97
CA SER A 44 13.75 7.24 1.84
C SER A 44 14.46 6.18 0.98
N GLY A 45 15.23 6.61 -0.03
CA GLY A 45 16.08 5.72 -0.83
C GLY A 45 17.22 5.15 -0.01
N MET A 46 17.93 6.01 0.74
CA MET A 46 18.99 5.59 1.67
C MET A 46 18.47 4.65 2.75
N GLN A 47 17.33 4.97 3.38
CA GLN A 47 16.69 4.06 4.34
C GLN A 47 16.39 2.70 3.71
N ARG A 48 15.91 2.67 2.46
CA ARG A 48 15.61 1.41 1.78
C ARG A 48 16.85 0.59 1.45
N GLU A 49 17.96 1.23 1.09
CA GLU A 49 19.25 0.57 0.88
C GLU A 49 19.88 0.11 2.19
N ILE A 50 19.80 0.92 3.25
CA ILE A 50 20.30 0.59 4.59
C ILE A 50 19.47 -0.53 5.21
N SER A 51 18.14 -0.49 5.10
CA SER A 51 17.26 -1.58 5.51
C SER A 51 17.53 -2.85 4.73
N ALA A 52 17.80 -2.77 3.42
CA ALA A 52 18.16 -3.95 2.63
C ALA A 52 19.53 -4.53 3.02
N GLN A 53 20.50 -3.70 3.44
CA GLN A 53 21.80 -4.14 3.93
C GLN A 53 21.72 -4.73 5.34
N LEU A 54 20.97 -4.10 6.24
CA LEU A 54 20.71 -4.61 7.59
C LEU A 54 19.88 -5.89 7.56
N GLU A 55 18.85 -5.98 6.70
CA GLU A 55 18.12 -7.22 6.49
C GLU A 55 19.03 -8.33 5.96
N ALA A 56 19.97 -8.02 5.07
CA ALA A 56 20.91 -9.01 4.55
C ALA A 56 21.93 -9.47 5.62
N GLU A 57 22.37 -8.60 6.51
CA GLU A 57 23.22 -8.97 7.65
C GLU A 57 22.46 -9.76 8.71
N GLU A 58 21.24 -9.37 9.06
CA GLU A 58 20.39 -10.11 9.98
C GLU A 58 19.96 -11.47 9.41
N LEU A 59 19.67 -11.57 8.10
CA LEU A 59 19.43 -12.84 7.43
C LEU A 59 20.68 -13.73 7.46
N ARG A 60 21.87 -13.18 7.23
CA ARG A 60 23.13 -13.94 7.33
C ARG A 60 23.35 -14.49 8.73
N GLN A 61 23.07 -13.69 9.76
CA GLN A 61 23.23 -14.11 11.14
C GLN A 61 22.22 -15.21 11.52
N LYS A 62 20.95 -15.04 11.13
CA LYS A 62 19.92 -16.08 11.30
C LYS A 62 20.25 -17.37 10.54
N LEU A 63 20.77 -17.28 9.31
CA LEU A 63 21.19 -18.44 8.53
C LEU A 63 22.40 -19.16 9.15
N ASN A 64 23.36 -18.42 9.72
CA ASN A 64 24.52 -19.03 10.39
C ASN A 64 24.11 -19.74 11.69
N GLU A 65 23.21 -19.15 12.47
CA GLU A 65 22.62 -19.79 13.64
C GLU A 65 21.80 -21.02 13.27
N GLN A 66 21.00 -20.97 12.20
CA GLN A 66 20.28 -22.14 11.70
C GLN A 66 21.24 -23.24 11.22
N GLN A 67 22.32 -22.90 10.51
CA GLN A 67 23.33 -23.88 10.09
C GLN A 67 24.00 -24.56 11.29
N LYS A 68 24.41 -23.82 12.32
CA LYS A 68 24.96 -24.42 13.55
C LYS A 68 23.96 -25.35 14.24
N ASN A 69 22.71 -24.94 14.37
CA ASN A 69 21.66 -25.79 14.94
C ASN A 69 21.39 -27.04 14.10
N LEU A 70 21.46 -26.93 12.77
CA LEU A 70 21.35 -28.08 11.85
C LEU A 70 22.56 -29.01 12.00
N ASP A 71 23.78 -28.49 12.02
CA ASP A 71 25.00 -29.29 12.20
C ASP A 71 25.02 -30.02 13.55
N ASP A 72 24.58 -29.35 14.62
CA ASP A 72 24.44 -29.97 15.94
C ASP A 72 23.35 -31.03 15.95
N SER A 73 22.21 -30.76 15.29
CA SER A 73 21.13 -31.75 15.14
C SER A 73 21.56 -32.94 14.29
N LEU A 74 22.34 -32.72 13.22
CA LEU A 74 22.89 -33.75 12.35
C LEU A 74 23.95 -34.57 13.11
N LYS A 75 24.83 -33.95 13.88
CA LYS A 75 25.76 -34.67 14.77
C LYS A 75 25.01 -35.51 15.79
N LYS A 76 23.98 -34.97 16.41
CA LYS A 76 23.17 -35.68 17.40
C LYS A 76 22.39 -36.83 16.76
N ALA A 77 21.78 -36.62 15.60
CA ALA A 77 21.13 -37.67 14.82
C ALA A 77 22.12 -38.73 14.35
N LYS A 78 23.35 -38.34 13.97
CA LYS A 78 24.41 -39.29 13.59
C LYS A 78 24.86 -40.12 14.79
N LEU A 79 24.98 -39.51 15.98
CA LEU A 79 25.25 -40.22 17.23
C LEU A 79 24.09 -41.13 17.65
N ASP A 80 22.84 -40.69 17.53
CA ASP A 80 21.65 -41.49 17.83
C ASP A 80 21.50 -42.64 16.83
N VAL A 81 21.75 -42.40 15.54
CA VAL A 81 21.75 -43.45 14.50
C VAL A 81 22.92 -44.40 14.68
N GLU A 82 24.09 -43.95 15.11
CA GLU A 82 25.22 -44.85 15.42
C GLU A 82 24.92 -45.67 16.68
N SER A 83 24.25 -45.08 17.67
CA SER A 83 23.75 -45.78 18.87
C SER A 83 22.58 -46.72 18.58
N ILE A 84 21.75 -46.42 17.58
CA ILE A 84 20.64 -47.26 17.10
C ILE A 84 21.13 -48.30 16.10
N ALA A 85 22.17 -48.04 15.31
CA ALA A 85 22.80 -49.06 14.47
C ALA A 85 23.50 -50.12 15.32
N ASP A 86 23.93 -49.75 16.53
CA ASP A 86 24.40 -50.66 17.57
C ASP A 86 23.25 -51.34 18.37
N ALA A 87 22.00 -50.88 18.22
CA ALA A 87 20.83 -51.45 18.90
C ALA A 87 19.82 -52.09 17.91
N PRO A 88 19.45 -53.36 18.06
CA PRO A 88 18.57 -54.00 17.07
C PRO A 88 17.14 -53.41 17.09
N THR A 89 16.73 -52.89 15.93
CA THR A 89 15.37 -52.79 15.29
C THR A 89 14.14 -52.42 16.15
N ASP A 90 13.32 -51.44 15.72
CA ASP A 90 11.85 -51.61 15.48
C ASP A 90 11.03 -50.31 15.22
N ALA A 91 10.16 -50.40 14.18
CA ALA A 91 8.82 -49.80 14.01
C ALA A 91 8.56 -48.27 13.84
N LYS A 92 8.46 -47.85 12.57
CA LYS A 92 7.26 -47.31 11.84
C LYS A 92 6.18 -46.54 12.66
N SER A 93 5.82 -45.30 12.24
CA SER A 93 4.43 -44.85 11.88
C SER A 93 4.24 -43.31 11.69
N THR A 94 3.71 -42.90 10.53
CA THR A 94 2.85 -41.71 10.26
C THR A 94 1.39 -41.98 10.72
N PRO A 95 0.36 -41.08 10.84
CA PRO A 95 -0.11 -40.11 9.80
C PRO A 95 -1.04 -38.91 10.24
N LYS A 96 -1.49 -38.04 9.28
CA LYS A 96 -2.88 -37.50 9.05
C LYS A 96 -2.92 -36.12 8.36
N THR A 97 -3.52 -36.01 7.15
CA THR A 97 -3.66 -34.74 6.39
C THR A 97 -5.08 -34.46 5.82
N ASP A 98 -6.05 -35.38 5.94
CA ASP A 98 -7.32 -35.26 5.18
C ASP A 98 -8.35 -34.21 5.67
N ALA A 99 -8.14 -33.53 6.80
CA ALA A 99 -9.16 -32.63 7.36
C ALA A 99 -9.19 -31.20 6.79
N ALA A 100 -8.11 -30.75 6.12
CA ALA A 100 -7.93 -29.34 5.76
C ALA A 100 -8.59 -28.92 4.42
N GLN A 101 -9.02 -29.88 3.60
CA GLN A 101 -9.51 -29.58 2.24
C GLN A 101 -10.98 -29.12 2.22
N SER A 102 -11.82 -29.61 3.16
CA SER A 102 -13.26 -29.35 3.15
C SER A 102 -13.66 -27.92 3.57
N GLU A 103 -12.85 -27.23 4.39
CA GLU A 103 -13.12 -25.84 4.77
C GLU A 103 -12.76 -24.83 3.67
N THR A 104 -11.74 -25.15 2.87
CA THR A 104 -11.26 -24.26 1.79
C THR A 104 -12.28 -24.17 0.66
N GLU A 105 -12.89 -25.31 0.28
CA GLU A 105 -13.93 -25.34 -0.76
C GLU A 105 -15.18 -24.52 -0.39
N LYS A 106 -15.61 -24.56 0.87
CA LYS A 106 -16.77 -23.78 1.34
C LYS A 106 -16.51 -22.27 1.33
N ARG A 107 -15.27 -21.83 1.63
CA ARG A 107 -14.88 -20.42 1.60
C ARG A 107 -14.87 -19.87 0.17
N VAL A 108 -14.36 -20.66 -0.78
CA VAL A 108 -14.26 -20.28 -2.20
C VAL A 108 -15.66 -20.17 -2.83
N ALA A 109 -16.55 -21.13 -2.57
CA ALA A 109 -17.93 -21.09 -3.09
C ALA A 109 -18.71 -19.84 -2.61
N LYS A 110 -18.50 -19.43 -1.36
CA LYS A 110 -19.13 -18.22 -0.79
C LYS A 110 -18.58 -16.92 -1.38
N ALA A 111 -17.30 -16.90 -1.76
CA ALA A 111 -16.69 -15.75 -2.41
C ALA A 111 -17.23 -15.57 -3.84
N SER A 112 -17.31 -16.66 -4.62
CA SER A 112 -17.82 -16.59 -6.00
C SER A 112 -19.27 -16.12 -6.07
N SER A 113 -20.16 -16.61 -5.19
CA SER A 113 -21.56 -16.19 -5.16
C SER A 113 -21.75 -14.68 -4.89
N ARG A 114 -20.83 -14.04 -4.15
CA ARG A 114 -20.89 -12.59 -3.91
C ARG A 114 -20.40 -11.77 -5.10
N LEU A 115 -19.49 -12.32 -5.89
CA LEU A 115 -19.02 -11.66 -7.11
C LEU A 115 -20.10 -11.70 -8.21
N ASP A 116 -20.79 -12.83 -8.36
CA ASP A 116 -21.92 -12.96 -9.30
C ASP A 116 -23.05 -11.97 -8.98
N ASP A 117 -23.42 -11.86 -7.70
CA ASP A 117 -24.44 -10.91 -7.23
C ASP A 117 -24.07 -9.45 -7.56
N ALA A 118 -22.82 -9.06 -7.26
CA ALA A 118 -22.29 -7.72 -7.55
C ALA A 118 -22.22 -7.41 -9.05
N LEU A 119 -21.95 -8.41 -9.90
CA LEU A 119 -21.92 -8.24 -11.35
C LEU A 119 -23.32 -8.13 -11.94
N GLN A 120 -24.32 -8.77 -11.31
CA GLN A 120 -25.70 -8.69 -11.73
C GLN A 120 -26.33 -7.32 -11.40
N THR A 121 -25.98 -6.72 -10.25
CA THR A 121 -26.45 -5.35 -9.93
C THR A 121 -25.90 -4.27 -10.87
N VAL A 122 -24.82 -4.55 -11.60
CA VAL A 122 -24.20 -3.64 -12.56
C VAL A 122 -24.74 -3.85 -13.98
N ARG A 123 -25.35 -5.00 -14.26
CA ARG A 123 -25.85 -5.37 -15.60
C ARG A 123 -27.30 -4.94 -15.85
N GLU A 124 -28.11 -4.78 -14.80
CA GLU A 124 -29.49 -4.27 -14.87
C GLU A 124 -29.55 -2.81 -14.39
N ASP A 125 -29.50 -1.82 -15.29
CA ASP A 125 -29.85 -0.42 -14.99
C ASP A 125 -31.20 -0.10 -15.64
N PRO A 126 -32.20 0.38 -14.88
CA PRO A 126 -32.51 1.82 -14.92
C PRO A 126 -32.95 2.40 -13.56
N ALA A 127 -32.61 3.67 -13.31
CA ALA A 127 -33.20 4.51 -12.25
C ALA A 127 -34.76 4.48 -12.26
N PRO A 128 -35.45 4.73 -11.11
CA PRO A 128 -35.68 6.13 -10.73
C PRO A 128 -35.76 6.42 -9.21
N THR A 129 -35.33 7.64 -8.85
CA THR A 129 -35.95 8.62 -7.91
C THR A 129 -36.36 8.16 -6.49
N SER A 130 -36.18 8.88 -5.39
CA SER A 130 -35.87 10.29 -5.11
C SER A 130 -36.04 10.50 -3.60
N SER A 131 -35.56 11.65 -3.10
CA SER A 131 -35.97 12.35 -1.86
C SER A 131 -35.12 11.99 -0.64
N SER A 132 -34.44 12.89 0.08
CA SER A 132 -34.30 14.36 0.14
C SER A 132 -33.28 14.57 1.29
N ALA A 133 -32.44 15.60 1.45
CA ALA A 133 -32.49 16.99 0.99
C ALA A 133 -31.08 17.63 1.14
N SER A 134 -30.78 18.54 0.21
CA SER A 134 -30.16 19.88 0.38
C SER A 134 -28.87 20.02 1.20
N SER A 135 -27.78 20.59 0.68
CA SER A 135 -27.76 21.92 0.09
C SER A 135 -26.42 22.19 -0.64
N SER A 136 -26.56 22.89 -1.78
CA SER A 136 -25.56 23.30 -2.79
C SER A 136 -24.44 24.20 -2.22
N PRO A 137 -23.34 24.49 -2.97
CA PRO A 137 -23.44 25.49 -4.05
C PRO A 137 -22.45 25.32 -5.25
N SER A 138 -22.72 26.15 -6.26
CA SER A 138 -21.72 26.88 -7.05
C SER A 138 -21.19 26.26 -8.36
N THR A 139 -21.85 26.69 -9.44
CA THR A 139 -21.24 27.40 -10.58
C THR A 139 -20.02 26.78 -11.26
N ALA A 140 -20.27 26.07 -12.36
CA ALA A 140 -19.34 25.93 -13.49
C ALA A 140 -20.14 26.26 -14.76
N ALA A 141 -19.80 27.37 -15.43
CA ALA A 141 -19.03 27.37 -16.66
C ALA A 141 -19.89 27.09 -17.91
N SER A 142 -19.85 28.02 -18.86
CA SER A 142 -20.35 27.78 -20.21
C SER A 142 -19.44 28.49 -21.21
N THR A 143 -18.47 27.74 -21.72
CA THR A 143 -17.91 27.90 -23.07
C THR A 143 -17.80 26.48 -23.64
N PRO A 144 -18.38 26.25 -24.81
CA PRO A 144 -17.58 25.78 -25.95
C PRO A 144 -17.99 26.57 -27.23
N ALA A 145 -17.07 27.16 -27.98
CA ALA A 145 -16.22 26.51 -28.98
C ALA A 145 -17.01 25.80 -30.11
N GLU A 146 -16.92 26.42 -31.29
CA GLU A 146 -16.72 25.80 -32.60
C GLU A 146 -17.94 25.38 -33.45
N SER A 147 -18.21 26.19 -34.49
CA SER A 147 -18.47 25.66 -35.83
C SER A 147 -18.02 26.65 -36.90
N ALA A 148 -17.12 26.17 -37.76
CA ALA A 148 -16.69 26.80 -38.98
C ALA A 148 -17.74 26.66 -40.09
N ASP A 149 -17.53 27.46 -41.13
CA ASP A 149 -17.84 27.20 -42.54
C ASP A 149 -18.92 28.08 -43.19
N LYS A 150 -18.41 28.84 -44.17
CA LYS A 150 -18.99 29.10 -45.49
C LYS A 150 -19.71 30.42 -45.73
N ASP A 151 -18.98 31.27 -46.46
CA ASP A 151 -19.42 31.94 -47.69
C ASP A 151 -20.93 32.12 -47.89
N ARG A 152 -21.40 33.35 -47.71
CA ARG A 152 -22.34 33.99 -48.66
C ARG A 152 -22.57 35.47 -48.33
N HIS A 153 -22.05 36.29 -49.24
CA HIS A 153 -22.77 37.35 -49.94
C HIS A 153 -23.37 38.55 -49.17
N HIS A 154 -22.96 39.71 -49.70
CA HIS A 154 -23.75 40.89 -50.05
C HIS A 154 -23.78 42.10 -49.09
N GLN A 155 -23.25 43.18 -49.69
CA GLN A 155 -23.49 44.62 -49.52
C GLN A 155 -22.57 45.37 -48.56
#